data_AF-A0A0Q9YV35-F1
#
_entry.id   AF-A0A0Q9YV35-F1
#
_cell.length_a   1.000
_cell.length_b   1.000
_cell.length_c   1.000
_cell.angle_alpha   90.00
_cell.angle_beta   90.00
_cell.angle_gamma   90.00
#
_symmetry.space_group_name_H-M   'P 1'
#
loop_
_entity.id
_entity.type
_entity.pdbx_description
1 polymer ?
#
loop_
_entity_poly.entity_id
_entity_poly.type
_entity_poly.pdbx_seq_one_letter_code
_entity_poly.pdbx_strand_id
1 'polypeptide(L)'
;MKQGPQKQQSPQTKRRRLNFSQDRTQSTEITYEPAEPSLVFSIPELVSHILSFVPRYRLLGENKVTTVCKQWYQTLKADDFYHSDTFQKIIDDCKRSPEGVLAILTDVELLPYLDIKKQLELSSCHQDFSLHLLKNEEFSKRQSFQDLLLLGKNYYDVAMYILKSDAFCQKLDGYALARLSKNHSSVAMYILQTEVLCQKLVGESLALLGQNHSDVAKTILESEVLCQKLVGHNLAVLGQNYSDIAKTVFESEVLCQKLNGHDLAILGQNHFDIAKTILESEVLCQRLNGHDLGTLGQNHSNIAMLILKSEELCGQLDGYDLATLGENLSDIAMHILETKDLCPKLDGNHLAMLGQNHSNIAMHILNSEELCRQLDGYDLANLGPNHSAVAMHVLMSDTLCQQLNGENLEMLGEFCVDVAMHILKTEALCEQLDSNQLEELAQQHYRVAMHILNTPVLCERLGNDSAIHAAVQKLNCIASEAKWYQSNLQFNTLNDIASNIVTRPRP
;
A
#
# COMPACT_ATOMS: atom_id res chain seq x y z
N MET A 1 -21.96 -90.32 -13.82
CA MET A 1 -21.88 -89.14 -12.92
C MET A 1 -21.38 -87.93 -13.72
N LYS A 2 -22.13 -86.83 -13.65
CA LYS A 2 -21.80 -85.40 -13.92
C LYS A 2 -21.34 -84.95 -15.34
N GLN A 3 -22.34 -84.42 -16.07
CA GLN A 3 -22.44 -83.13 -16.82
C GLN A 3 -21.19 -82.32 -17.25
N GLY A 4 -21.25 -81.83 -18.51
CA GLY A 4 -21.01 -80.41 -18.87
C GLY A 4 -19.76 -80.03 -19.70
N PRO A 5 -19.87 -79.34 -20.87
CA PRO A 5 -18.75 -79.15 -21.81
C PRO A 5 -18.15 -77.72 -21.93
N GLN A 6 -16.92 -77.68 -22.47
CA GLN A 6 -16.23 -76.71 -23.37
C GLN A 6 -16.09 -75.20 -23.05
N LYS A 7 -14.84 -74.70 -23.17
CA LYS A 7 -14.39 -73.61 -24.07
C LYS A 7 -12.85 -73.51 -24.07
N GLN A 8 -12.19 -74.03 -25.11
CA GLN A 8 -11.57 -73.30 -26.24
C GLN A 8 -10.44 -72.32 -25.87
N GLN A 9 -9.21 -72.82 -26.03
CA GLN A 9 -7.97 -72.05 -26.13
C GLN A 9 -7.68 -71.76 -27.61
N SER A 10 -7.26 -70.53 -27.93
CA SER A 10 -6.74 -70.15 -29.25
C SER A 10 -5.34 -69.53 -29.12
N PRO A 11 -4.35 -69.98 -29.91
CA PRO A 11 -3.03 -69.36 -29.99
C PRO A 11 -2.81 -68.48 -31.23
N GLN A 12 -2.02 -67.42 -31.04
CA GLN A 12 -1.09 -66.72 -31.96
C GLN A 12 -1.54 -66.28 -33.38
N THR A 13 -1.34 -65.00 -33.71
CA THR A 13 -0.63 -64.61 -34.96
C THR A 13 0.07 -63.25 -34.86
N LYS A 14 1.31 -63.22 -35.36
CA LYS A 14 2.21 -62.08 -35.62
C LYS A 14 1.56 -60.95 -36.44
N ARG A 15 1.99 -59.69 -36.19
CA ARG A 15 2.38 -58.74 -37.26
C ARG A 15 3.15 -57.54 -36.69
N ARG A 16 4.34 -57.28 -37.24
CA ARG A 16 5.14 -56.07 -37.09
C ARG A 16 5.33 -55.51 -38.51
N ARG A 17 4.98 -54.24 -38.75
CA ARG A 17 5.73 -53.24 -39.56
C ARG A 17 4.92 -51.94 -39.76
N LEU A 18 5.38 -50.91 -39.02
CA LEU A 18 5.79 -49.55 -39.41
C LEU A 18 4.94 -48.65 -40.34
N ASN A 19 4.62 -47.49 -39.75
CA ASN A 19 4.71 -46.10 -40.23
C ASN A 19 3.57 -45.50 -41.06
N PHE A 20 2.88 -44.51 -40.47
CA PHE A 20 2.82 -43.13 -40.97
C PHE A 20 2.58 -42.15 -39.80
N SER A 21 3.13 -40.96 -39.96
CA SER A 21 3.48 -39.87 -39.04
C SER A 21 2.33 -39.10 -38.39
N GLN A 22 2.52 -38.71 -37.12
CA GLN A 22 1.95 -37.49 -36.53
C GLN A 22 3.01 -36.79 -35.69
N ASP A 23 3.49 -35.66 -36.20
CA ASP A 23 4.22 -34.64 -35.46
C ASP A 23 3.37 -34.20 -34.26
N ARG A 24 3.83 -34.50 -33.04
CA ARG A 24 3.42 -33.79 -31.84
C ARG A 24 4.50 -32.78 -31.52
N THR A 25 4.14 -31.53 -31.82
CA THR A 25 4.63 -30.30 -31.23
C THR A 25 5.15 -30.50 -29.81
N GLN A 26 6.42 -30.14 -29.64
CA GLN A 26 7.08 -29.96 -28.36
C GLN A 26 6.26 -28.98 -27.53
N SER A 27 5.72 -29.46 -26.42
CA SER A 27 5.28 -28.61 -25.32
C SER A 27 6.54 -27.97 -24.73
N THR A 28 6.73 -26.68 -24.93
CA THR A 28 7.67 -25.88 -24.14
C THR A 28 7.17 -25.86 -22.69
N GLU A 29 7.72 -26.73 -21.86
CA GLU A 29 7.73 -26.55 -20.41
C GLU A 29 8.37 -25.18 -20.14
N ILE A 30 7.58 -24.26 -19.60
CA ILE A 30 8.12 -23.04 -18.99
C ILE A 30 8.83 -23.50 -17.71
N THR A 31 10.13 -23.75 -17.82
CA THR A 31 11.02 -23.83 -16.67
C THR A 31 11.12 -22.45 -16.05
N TYR A 32 10.36 -22.23 -14.97
CA TYR A 32 10.56 -21.08 -14.10
C TYR A 32 11.87 -21.29 -13.32
N GLU A 33 12.75 -20.29 -13.34
CA GLU A 33 13.89 -20.27 -12.43
C GLU A 33 13.36 -20.24 -10.99
N PRO A 34 13.73 -21.21 -10.14
CA PRO A 34 13.38 -21.15 -8.73
C PRO A 34 13.98 -19.88 -8.13
N ALA A 35 13.21 -19.19 -7.29
CA ALA A 35 13.73 -18.13 -6.44
C ALA A 35 15.04 -18.59 -5.78
N GLU A 36 16.02 -17.69 -5.67
CA GLU A 36 17.30 -18.00 -5.01
C GLU A 36 17.05 -18.79 -3.72
N PRO A 37 17.85 -19.83 -3.43
CA PRO A 37 17.59 -20.69 -2.28
C PRO A 37 17.45 -19.83 -1.02
N SER A 38 16.26 -19.91 -0.42
CA SER A 38 15.85 -19.09 0.72
C SER A 38 16.97 -19.07 1.78
N LEU A 39 17.43 -17.88 2.16
CA LEU A 39 18.48 -17.73 3.17
C LEU A 39 18.05 -18.33 4.53
N VAL A 40 16.75 -18.29 4.83
CA VAL A 40 16.14 -18.84 6.06
C VAL A 40 16.08 -20.37 6.03
N PHE A 41 15.80 -20.98 4.86
CA PHE A 41 15.69 -22.43 4.70
C PHE A 41 16.99 -23.10 4.21
N SER A 42 17.99 -22.31 3.83
CA SER A 42 19.35 -22.77 3.51
C SER A 42 20.19 -23.09 4.74
N ILE A 43 19.70 -22.77 5.94
CA ILE A 43 20.37 -23.00 7.22
C ILE A 43 19.65 -24.17 7.93
N PRO A 44 20.21 -25.39 7.94
CA PRO A 44 19.55 -26.59 8.48
C PRO A 44 19.08 -26.45 9.93
N GLU A 45 19.79 -25.66 10.74
CA GLU A 45 19.47 -25.39 12.13
C GLU A 45 18.19 -24.54 12.25
N LEU A 46 17.98 -23.59 11.35
CA LEU A 46 16.76 -22.79 11.29
C LEU A 46 15.56 -23.65 10.90
N VAL A 47 15.73 -24.52 9.89
CA VAL A 47 14.70 -25.48 9.48
C VAL A 47 14.32 -26.38 10.66
N SER A 48 15.31 -26.95 11.35
CA SER A 48 15.10 -27.78 12.55
C SER A 48 14.37 -27.03 13.67
N HIS A 49 14.73 -25.76 13.90
CA HIS A 49 14.07 -24.93 14.91
C HIS A 49 12.63 -24.60 14.52
N ILE A 50 12.36 -24.20 13.28
CA ILE A 50 10.99 -23.96 12.80
C ILE A 50 10.13 -25.23 13.03
N LEU A 51 10.65 -26.40 12.65
CA LEU A 51 9.96 -27.69 12.86
C LEU A 51 9.78 -28.03 14.34
N SER A 52 10.57 -27.45 15.25
CA SER A 52 10.42 -27.64 16.70
C SER A 52 9.22 -26.89 17.30
N PHE A 53 8.77 -25.79 16.68
CA PHE A 53 7.53 -25.09 17.07
C PHE A 53 6.29 -25.65 16.38
N VAL A 54 6.46 -26.50 15.36
CA VAL A 54 5.35 -27.17 14.69
C VAL A 54 4.95 -28.39 15.53
N PRO A 55 3.70 -28.49 16.02
CA PRO A 55 3.25 -29.66 16.77
C PRO A 55 3.43 -30.94 15.95
N ARG A 56 3.98 -32.01 16.55
CA ARG A 56 4.34 -33.28 15.87
C ARG A 56 3.23 -33.90 15.01
N TYR A 57 1.95 -33.68 15.34
CA TYR A 57 0.81 -34.18 14.56
C TYR A 57 0.60 -33.44 13.21
N ARG A 58 1.27 -32.30 12.99
CA ARG A 58 1.32 -31.60 11.70
C ARG A 58 2.49 -32.05 10.82
N LEU A 59 3.52 -32.68 11.40
CA LEU A 59 4.69 -33.21 10.69
C LEU A 59 4.44 -34.63 10.12
N LEU A 60 3.44 -35.33 10.64
CA LEU A 60 3.04 -36.68 10.22
C LEU A 60 1.65 -36.64 9.60
N GLY A 61 1.59 -36.41 8.30
CA GLY A 61 0.34 -36.50 7.55
C GLY A 61 0.55 -36.54 6.05
N GLU A 62 0.66 -37.73 5.46
CA GLU A 62 0.54 -37.99 4.01
C GLU A 62 -0.87 -37.68 3.45
N ASN A 63 -1.75 -37.06 4.24
CA ASN A 63 -3.08 -36.63 3.83
C ASN A 63 -3.25 -35.14 4.11
N LYS A 64 -2.97 -34.34 3.07
CA LYS A 64 -3.58 -33.04 2.73
C LYS A 64 -4.38 -32.38 3.86
N VAL A 65 -3.70 -31.84 4.86
CA VAL A 65 -4.29 -30.75 5.64
C VAL A 65 -3.90 -29.50 4.88
N THR A 66 -4.80 -29.05 3.99
CA THR A 66 -4.84 -27.66 3.54
C THR A 66 -4.41 -26.77 4.70
N THR A 67 -3.47 -25.86 4.51
CA THR A 67 -2.89 -25.04 5.58
C THR A 67 -3.99 -24.15 6.17
N VAL A 68 -4.75 -24.68 7.15
CA VAL A 68 -5.90 -24.05 7.78
C VAL A 68 -5.37 -23.36 9.04
N CYS A 69 -5.27 -22.03 9.02
CA CYS A 69 -5.08 -21.27 10.25
C CYS A 69 -6.36 -21.42 11.10
N LYS A 70 -6.26 -21.50 12.44
CA LYS A 70 -7.42 -21.86 13.28
C LYS A 70 -8.56 -20.84 13.28
N GLN A 71 -8.32 -19.63 12.78
CA GLN A 71 -9.36 -18.63 12.47
C GLN A 71 -9.78 -18.62 10.97
N TRP A 72 -9.12 -19.40 10.12
CA TRP A 72 -9.12 -19.27 8.66
C TRP A 72 -9.55 -20.58 8.03
N TYR A 73 -10.84 -20.67 7.72
CA TYR A 73 -11.40 -21.73 6.89
C TYR A 73 -10.97 -21.66 5.41
N GLN A 74 -10.02 -20.78 5.05
CA GLN A 74 -9.60 -20.54 3.66
C GLN A 74 -8.16 -21.04 3.43
N THR A 75 -7.97 -21.83 2.38
CA THR A 75 -6.66 -22.34 1.95
C THR A 75 -5.87 -21.22 1.25
N LEU A 76 -4.63 -20.96 1.70
CA LEU A 76 -3.70 -20.06 1.02
C LEU A 76 -3.26 -20.66 -0.33
N LYS A 77 -3.10 -19.81 -1.34
CA LYS A 77 -2.68 -20.16 -2.71
C LYS A 77 -1.47 -19.30 -3.11
N ALA A 78 -0.74 -19.72 -4.15
CA ALA A 78 0.40 -18.97 -4.70
C ALA A 78 0.07 -17.49 -4.94
N ASP A 79 -1.11 -17.24 -5.51
CA ASP A 79 -1.63 -15.93 -5.89
C ASP A 79 -1.84 -14.97 -4.72
N ASP A 80 -2.06 -15.51 -3.52
CA ASP A 80 -2.22 -14.72 -2.31
C ASP A 80 -0.88 -14.02 -1.91
N PHE A 81 0.25 -14.47 -2.45
CA PHE A 81 1.60 -13.91 -2.19
C PHE A 81 2.13 -12.99 -3.29
N TYR A 82 1.47 -12.91 -4.44
CA TYR A 82 1.90 -12.03 -5.54
C TYR A 82 1.32 -10.62 -5.43
N HIS A 83 0.08 -10.49 -4.96
CA HIS A 83 -0.58 -9.19 -4.81
C HIS A 83 -0.25 -8.54 -3.46
N SER A 84 0.21 -7.29 -3.48
CA SER A 84 0.59 -6.51 -2.29
C SER A 84 -0.52 -6.46 -1.24
N ASP A 85 -1.76 -6.22 -1.67
CA ASP A 85 -2.89 -6.04 -0.78
C ASP A 85 -3.31 -7.35 -0.10
N THR A 86 -3.26 -8.45 -0.84
CA THR A 86 -3.56 -9.78 -0.29
C THR A 86 -2.45 -10.21 0.67
N PHE A 87 -1.20 -9.99 0.30
CA PHE A 87 -0.08 -10.28 1.18
C PHE A 87 -0.13 -9.42 2.45
N GLN A 88 -0.50 -8.15 2.36
CA GLN A 88 -0.66 -7.28 3.53
C GLN A 88 -1.76 -7.79 4.47
N LYS A 89 -2.88 -8.33 3.94
CA LYS A 89 -3.91 -9.00 4.75
C LYS A 89 -3.33 -10.23 5.47
N ILE A 90 -2.52 -11.05 4.79
CA ILE A 90 -1.84 -12.19 5.42
C ILE A 90 -0.95 -11.71 6.57
N ILE A 91 -0.16 -10.65 6.34
CA ILE A 91 0.69 -10.04 7.37
C ILE A 91 -0.15 -9.56 8.56
N ASP A 92 -1.25 -8.86 8.34
CA ASP A 92 -2.09 -8.34 9.41
C ASP A 92 -2.78 -9.46 10.20
N ASP A 93 -3.14 -10.55 9.53
CA ASP A 93 -3.67 -11.72 10.22
C ASP A 93 -2.58 -12.47 10.99
N CYS A 94 -1.37 -12.59 10.45
CA CYS A 94 -0.21 -13.15 11.16
C CYS A 94 0.16 -12.33 12.40
N LYS A 95 0.03 -11.00 12.37
CA LYS A 95 0.20 -10.17 13.58
C LYS A 95 -0.86 -10.49 14.65
N ARG A 96 -2.08 -10.87 14.24
CA ARG A 96 -3.17 -11.26 15.16
C ARG A 96 -3.02 -12.69 15.67
N SER A 97 -2.49 -13.60 14.87
CA SER A 97 -2.17 -14.99 15.25
C SER A 97 -0.79 -15.40 14.73
N PRO A 98 0.28 -15.15 15.52
CA PRO A 98 1.66 -15.40 15.14
C PRO A 98 1.94 -16.85 14.73
N GLU A 99 1.19 -17.82 15.23
CA GLU A 99 1.37 -19.24 14.92
C GLU A 99 1.16 -19.57 13.44
N GLY A 100 0.41 -18.73 12.71
CA GLY A 100 0.22 -18.85 11.27
C GLY A 100 1.51 -18.65 10.47
N VAL A 101 2.44 -17.84 10.98
CA VAL A 101 3.74 -17.55 10.34
C VAL A 101 4.53 -18.83 10.12
N LEU A 102 4.67 -19.65 11.16
CA LEU A 102 5.44 -20.88 11.10
C LEU A 102 4.83 -21.86 10.12
N ALA A 103 3.50 -21.96 10.07
CA ALA A 103 2.81 -22.83 9.13
C ALA A 103 3.12 -22.44 7.68
N ILE A 104 3.03 -21.14 7.36
CA ILE A 104 3.33 -20.61 6.02
C ILE A 104 4.79 -20.85 5.66
N LEU A 105 5.71 -20.53 6.58
CA LEU A 105 7.14 -20.66 6.32
C LEU A 105 7.57 -22.13 6.19
N THR A 106 6.97 -23.09 6.90
CA THR A 106 7.31 -24.52 6.72
C THR A 106 6.69 -25.19 5.51
N ASP A 107 5.75 -24.52 4.84
CA ASP A 107 4.98 -25.13 3.77
C ASP A 107 5.82 -25.21 2.49
N VAL A 108 6.22 -26.43 2.12
CA VAL A 108 7.03 -26.70 0.92
C VAL A 108 6.33 -26.25 -0.35
N GLU A 109 4.99 -26.23 -0.36
CA GLU A 109 4.21 -25.75 -1.51
C GLU A 109 4.21 -24.22 -1.58
N LEU A 110 4.28 -23.51 -0.45
CA LEU A 110 4.24 -22.03 -0.42
C LEU A 110 5.61 -21.38 -0.54
N LEU A 111 6.67 -22.07 -0.07
CA LEU A 111 8.04 -21.55 -0.05
C LEU A 111 8.57 -20.99 -1.37
N PRO A 112 8.32 -21.62 -2.55
CA PRO A 112 8.78 -21.07 -3.83
C PRO A 112 8.21 -19.69 -4.17
N TYR A 113 7.08 -19.30 -3.56
CA TYR A 113 6.39 -18.03 -3.81
C TYR A 113 6.80 -16.91 -2.85
N LEU A 114 7.61 -17.23 -1.85
CA LEU A 114 8.10 -16.28 -0.86
C LEU A 114 9.53 -15.88 -1.22
N ASP A 115 9.73 -14.67 -1.71
CA ASP A 115 11.07 -14.08 -1.77
C ASP A 115 11.62 -13.82 -0.35
N ILE A 116 12.91 -13.51 -0.25
CA ILE A 116 13.58 -13.28 1.04
C ILE A 116 12.88 -12.17 1.84
N LYS A 117 12.44 -11.09 1.18
CA LYS A 117 11.80 -9.95 1.85
C LYS A 117 10.45 -10.37 2.45
N LYS A 118 9.62 -11.11 1.70
CA LYS A 118 8.33 -11.64 2.18
C LYS A 118 8.53 -12.63 3.32
N GLN A 119 9.56 -13.48 3.25
CA GLN A 119 9.91 -14.38 4.34
C GLN A 119 10.26 -13.60 5.62
N LEU A 120 11.03 -12.51 5.49
CA LEU A 120 11.39 -11.66 6.62
C LEU A 120 10.19 -10.89 7.19
N GLU A 121 9.30 -10.37 6.33
CA GLU A 121 8.06 -9.72 6.78
C GLU A 121 7.14 -10.69 7.53
N LEU A 122 6.96 -11.91 7.03
CA LEU A 122 6.25 -12.96 7.76
C LEU A 122 6.94 -13.29 9.09
N SER A 123 8.26 -13.48 9.06
CA SER A 123 9.06 -13.78 10.25
C SER A 123 8.91 -12.70 11.32
N SER A 124 8.86 -11.42 10.91
CA SER A 124 8.67 -10.27 11.80
C SER A 124 7.34 -10.29 12.56
N CYS A 125 6.36 -11.09 12.10
CA CYS A 125 5.07 -11.29 12.76
C CYS A 125 5.11 -12.39 13.83
N HIS A 126 6.26 -13.02 14.08
CA HIS A 126 6.46 -13.99 15.15
C HIS A 126 7.71 -13.68 15.98
N GLN A 127 7.51 -13.24 17.23
CA GLN A 127 8.58 -12.78 18.12
C GLN A 127 9.70 -13.82 18.33
N ASP A 128 9.37 -15.02 18.83
CA ASP A 128 10.39 -16.03 19.16
C ASP A 128 11.18 -16.47 17.93
N PHE A 129 10.50 -16.62 16.80
CA PHE A 129 11.14 -17.00 15.56
C PHE A 129 12.07 -15.89 15.04
N SER A 130 11.64 -14.63 15.08
CA SER A 130 12.51 -13.48 14.77
C SER A 130 13.76 -13.45 15.65
N LEU A 131 13.61 -13.66 16.97
CA LEU A 131 14.75 -13.74 17.88
C LEU A 131 15.67 -14.92 17.57
N HIS A 132 15.12 -16.05 17.15
CA HIS A 132 15.93 -17.19 16.77
C HIS A 132 16.72 -16.94 15.48
N LEU A 133 16.10 -16.33 14.47
CA LEU A 133 16.78 -15.90 13.26
C LEU A 133 17.97 -15.00 13.59
N LEU A 134 17.76 -13.99 14.45
CA LEU A 134 18.79 -13.05 14.86
C LEU A 134 19.89 -13.69 15.74
N LYS A 135 19.63 -14.81 16.39
CA LYS A 135 20.63 -15.58 17.15
C LYS A 135 21.45 -16.52 16.28
N ASN A 136 21.00 -16.80 15.06
CA ASN A 136 21.71 -17.68 14.15
C ASN A 136 22.91 -16.95 13.53
N GLU A 137 24.11 -17.50 13.69
CA GLU A 137 25.35 -16.84 13.25
C GLU A 137 25.43 -16.64 11.73
N GLU A 138 24.99 -17.61 10.95
CA GLU A 138 25.04 -17.54 9.48
C GLU A 138 24.06 -16.50 8.94
N PHE A 139 22.85 -16.46 9.52
CA PHE A 139 21.88 -15.41 9.22
C PHE A 139 22.46 -14.04 9.60
N SER A 140 22.96 -13.89 10.82
CA SER A 140 23.44 -12.61 11.38
C SER A 140 24.55 -11.95 10.57
N LYS A 141 25.47 -12.74 10.00
CA LYS A 141 26.57 -12.23 9.17
C LYS A 141 26.06 -11.56 7.89
N ARG A 142 25.01 -12.12 7.28
CA ARG A 142 24.53 -11.75 5.94
C ARG A 142 23.47 -10.64 5.92
N GLN A 143 22.90 -10.29 7.07
CA GLN A 143 21.80 -9.31 7.11
C GLN A 143 22.26 -7.89 6.78
N SER A 144 21.47 -7.22 5.94
CA SER A 144 21.51 -5.79 5.73
C SER A 144 20.81 -5.05 6.88
N PHE A 145 20.99 -3.73 6.97
CA PHE A 145 20.23 -2.94 7.95
C PHE A 145 18.73 -2.97 7.66
N GLN A 146 18.30 -3.07 6.39
CA GLN A 146 16.88 -3.11 6.02
C GLN A 146 16.20 -4.37 6.57
N ASP A 147 16.89 -5.51 6.54
CA ASP A 147 16.39 -6.78 7.09
C ASP A 147 16.18 -6.68 8.61
N LEU A 148 17.09 -6.00 9.31
CA LEU A 148 16.98 -5.72 10.74
C LEU A 148 15.77 -4.81 11.04
N LEU A 149 15.52 -3.80 10.20
CA LEU A 149 14.35 -2.93 10.35
C LEU A 149 13.05 -3.70 10.17
N LEU A 150 12.98 -4.62 9.20
CA LEU A 150 11.81 -5.47 8.99
C LEU A 150 11.53 -6.35 10.20
N LEU A 151 12.54 -7.08 10.69
CA LEU A 151 12.40 -7.99 11.83
C LEU A 151 12.02 -7.26 13.14
N GLY A 152 12.64 -6.10 13.40
CA GLY A 152 12.40 -5.32 14.61
C GLY A 152 11.11 -4.50 14.62
N LYS A 153 10.35 -4.46 13.51
CA LYS A 153 9.21 -3.55 13.34
C LYS A 153 8.06 -3.76 14.32
N ASN A 154 7.74 -5.01 14.65
CA ASN A 154 6.46 -5.34 15.33
C ASN A 154 6.62 -5.61 16.83
N TYR A 155 7.80 -6.06 17.27
CA TYR A 155 8.01 -6.50 18.65
C TYR A 155 9.17 -5.78 19.32
N TYR A 156 8.86 -5.17 20.47
CA TYR A 156 9.82 -4.49 21.33
C TYR A 156 11.05 -5.34 21.64
N ASP A 157 10.87 -6.61 22.04
CA ASP A 157 11.98 -7.48 22.43
C ASP A 157 12.94 -7.79 21.26
N VAL A 158 12.41 -7.87 20.04
CA VAL A 158 13.22 -8.08 18.83
C VAL A 158 14.04 -6.83 18.53
N ALA A 159 13.40 -5.65 18.52
CA ALA A 159 14.10 -4.38 18.34
C ALA A 159 15.19 -4.16 19.41
N MET A 160 14.89 -4.47 20.67
CA MET A 160 15.87 -4.38 21.76
C MET A 160 17.01 -5.37 21.62
N TYR A 161 16.75 -6.59 21.14
CA TYR A 161 17.81 -7.56 20.85
C TYR A 161 18.77 -7.03 19.78
N ILE A 162 18.23 -6.42 18.71
CA ILE A 162 19.02 -5.78 17.66
C ILE A 162 19.90 -4.68 18.23
N LEU A 163 19.34 -3.78 19.05
CA LEU A 163 20.10 -2.65 19.62
C LEU A 163 21.18 -3.07 20.63
N LYS A 164 20.94 -4.14 21.39
CA LYS A 164 21.90 -4.66 22.38
C LYS A 164 23.01 -5.52 21.78
N SER A 165 22.89 -5.88 20.50
CA SER A 165 23.92 -6.64 19.78
C SER A 165 24.92 -5.68 19.14
N ASP A 166 26.18 -5.70 19.58
CA ASP A 166 27.24 -4.86 19.00
C ASP A 166 27.37 -5.04 17.48
N ALA A 167 27.26 -6.28 17.01
CA ALA A 167 27.37 -6.62 15.59
C ALA A 167 26.26 -6.00 14.74
N PHE A 168 25.04 -5.94 15.26
CA PHE A 168 23.91 -5.32 14.56
C PHE A 168 23.91 -3.80 14.73
N CYS A 169 24.17 -3.32 15.94
CA CYS A 169 24.26 -1.90 16.25
C CYS A 169 25.29 -1.17 15.36
N GLN A 170 26.42 -1.81 15.03
CA GLN A 170 27.41 -1.25 14.12
C GLN A 170 26.87 -1.05 12.69
N LYS A 171 25.89 -1.85 12.25
CA LYS A 171 25.25 -1.74 10.92
C LYS A 171 24.17 -0.65 10.86
N LEU A 172 23.71 -0.14 12.00
CA LEU A 172 22.64 0.87 12.07
C LEU A 172 23.24 2.29 12.13
N ASP A 173 22.82 3.14 11.21
CA ASP A 173 23.03 4.59 11.29
C ASP A 173 21.89 5.28 12.06
N GLY A 174 21.96 6.61 12.23
CA GLY A 174 20.94 7.36 12.94
C GLY A 174 19.54 7.24 12.32
N TYR A 175 19.44 7.18 10.99
CA TYR A 175 18.17 7.07 10.29
C TYR A 175 17.54 5.68 10.50
N ALA A 176 18.34 4.62 10.42
CA ALA A 176 17.92 3.25 10.71
C ALA A 176 17.48 3.11 12.18
N LEU A 177 18.20 3.73 13.12
CA LEU A 177 17.79 3.76 14.53
C LEU A 177 16.41 4.42 14.71
N ALA A 178 16.19 5.58 14.08
CA ALA A 178 14.90 6.26 14.12
C ALA A 178 13.77 5.37 13.57
N ARG A 179 13.98 4.74 12.41
CA ARG A 179 13.00 3.85 11.78
C ARG A 179 12.71 2.59 12.61
N LEU A 180 13.73 1.98 13.22
CA LEU A 180 13.56 0.78 14.05
C LEU A 180 12.64 1.06 15.25
N SER A 181 12.71 2.28 15.79
CA SER A 181 11.93 2.69 16.96
C SER A 181 10.53 3.25 16.64
N LYS A 182 10.17 3.37 15.36
CA LYS A 182 8.93 4.04 14.90
C LYS A 182 7.68 3.56 15.64
N ASN A 183 7.59 2.26 15.94
CA ASN A 183 6.41 1.66 16.59
C ASN A 183 6.57 1.47 18.11
N HIS A 184 7.71 1.84 18.70
CA HIS A 184 8.06 1.49 20.08
C HIS A 184 8.75 2.66 20.80
N SER A 185 7.99 3.44 21.57
CA SER A 185 8.53 4.59 22.34
C SER A 185 9.65 4.17 23.29
N SER A 186 9.53 3.02 23.97
CA SER A 186 10.58 2.48 24.85
C SER A 186 11.89 2.19 24.12
N VAL A 187 11.85 1.78 22.84
CA VAL A 187 13.05 1.58 22.02
C VAL A 187 13.67 2.93 21.67
N ALA A 188 12.85 3.91 21.28
CA ALA A 188 13.31 5.28 21.02
C ALA A 188 13.96 5.91 22.26
N MET A 189 13.38 5.69 23.45
CA MET A 189 13.97 6.14 24.71
C MET A 189 15.27 5.45 25.05
N TYR A 190 15.36 4.15 24.84
CA TYR A 190 16.61 3.43 25.02
C TYR A 190 17.73 3.98 24.11
N ILE A 191 17.41 4.33 22.86
CA ILE A 191 18.36 4.94 21.92
C ILE A 191 18.87 6.28 22.45
N LEU A 192 17.99 7.16 22.94
CA LEU A 192 18.41 8.47 23.49
C LEU A 192 19.26 8.33 24.76
N GLN A 193 18.95 7.35 25.61
CA GLN A 193 19.64 7.13 26.89
C GLN A 193 20.96 6.37 26.76
N THR A 194 21.19 5.70 25.63
CA THR A 194 22.42 4.96 25.37
C THR A 194 23.41 5.83 24.62
N GLU A 195 24.47 6.28 25.28
CA GLU A 195 25.43 7.26 24.75
C GLU A 195 25.93 6.92 23.33
N VAL A 196 26.38 5.69 23.10
CA VAL A 196 26.92 5.25 21.79
C VAL A 196 25.87 5.31 20.69
N LEU A 197 24.60 5.01 21.00
CA LEU A 197 23.50 5.09 20.03
C LEU A 197 23.10 6.55 19.78
N CYS A 198 22.99 7.33 20.85
CA CYS A 198 22.61 8.74 20.81
C CYS A 198 23.64 9.59 20.03
N GLN A 199 24.93 9.23 20.10
CA GLN A 199 25.99 9.86 19.30
C GLN A 199 25.80 9.68 17.79
N LYS A 200 25.14 8.60 17.34
CA LYS A 200 24.84 8.37 15.92
C LYS A 200 23.68 9.24 15.40
N LEU A 201 22.91 9.85 16.29
CA LEU A 201 21.77 10.68 15.93
C LEU A 201 22.23 12.10 15.54
N VAL A 202 21.81 12.49 14.35
CA VAL A 202 21.92 13.85 13.80
C VAL A 202 20.54 14.51 13.83
N GLY A 203 20.46 15.80 13.49
CA GLY A 203 19.21 16.55 13.62
C GLY A 203 17.99 15.91 12.92
N GLU A 204 18.16 15.40 11.70
CA GLU A 204 17.08 14.75 10.96
C GLU A 204 16.62 13.43 11.63
N SER A 205 17.57 12.58 12.05
CA SER A 205 17.23 11.33 12.75
C SER A 205 16.65 11.57 14.14
N LEU A 206 17.05 12.64 14.84
CA LEU A 206 16.40 13.07 16.08
C LEU A 206 14.94 13.49 15.84
N ALA A 207 14.70 14.30 14.79
CA ALA A 207 13.34 14.71 14.44
C ALA A 207 12.45 13.50 14.15
N LEU A 208 12.91 12.56 13.32
CA LEU A 208 12.17 11.34 13.02
C LEU A 208 11.95 10.45 14.25
N LEU A 209 12.92 10.39 15.16
CA LEU A 209 12.80 9.63 16.41
C LEU A 209 11.66 10.17 17.28
N GLY A 210 11.57 11.50 17.45
CA GLY A 210 10.55 12.14 18.26
C GLY A 210 9.20 12.36 17.55
N GLN A 211 9.17 12.46 16.23
CA GLN A 211 7.94 12.68 15.44
C GLN A 211 6.87 11.60 15.71
N ASN A 212 7.29 10.37 16.04
CA ASN A 212 6.39 9.25 16.28
C ASN A 212 5.96 9.07 17.74
N HIS A 213 6.60 9.78 18.70
CA HIS A 213 6.37 9.60 20.13
C HIS A 213 6.57 10.92 20.90
N SER A 214 5.50 11.43 21.54
CA SER A 214 5.54 12.75 22.19
C SER A 214 6.48 12.83 23.40
N ASP A 215 6.58 11.76 24.20
CA ASP A 215 7.50 11.66 25.33
C ASP A 215 8.97 11.72 24.88
N VAL A 216 9.27 11.11 23.72
CA VAL A 216 10.59 11.17 23.11
C VAL A 216 10.89 12.57 22.58
N ALA A 217 9.95 13.18 21.86
CA ALA A 217 10.10 14.55 21.38
C ALA A 217 10.35 15.54 22.53
N LYS A 218 9.59 15.40 23.62
CA LYS A 218 9.76 16.21 24.83
C LYS A 218 11.17 16.05 25.42
N THR A 219 11.64 14.82 25.55
CA THR A 219 12.99 14.52 26.05
C THR A 219 14.08 15.15 25.18
N ILE A 220 13.91 15.17 23.85
CA ILE A 220 14.84 15.82 22.92
C ILE A 220 14.87 17.33 23.15
N LEU A 221 13.72 17.97 23.32
CA LEU A 221 13.61 19.43 23.52
C LEU A 221 14.13 19.87 24.90
N GLU A 222 13.96 19.05 25.93
CA GLU A 222 14.48 19.31 27.28
C GLU A 222 16.00 19.16 27.38
N SER A 223 16.62 18.41 26.48
CA SER A 223 18.08 18.22 26.43
C SER A 223 18.75 19.29 25.58
N GLU A 224 19.50 20.19 26.22
CA GLU A 224 20.23 21.27 25.52
C GLU A 224 21.13 20.73 24.41
N VAL A 225 21.88 19.64 24.67
CA VAL A 225 22.81 19.04 23.71
C VAL A 225 22.08 18.47 22.49
N LEU A 226 20.93 17.84 22.68
CA LEU A 226 20.16 17.28 21.56
C LEU A 226 19.43 18.37 20.79
N CYS A 227 18.87 19.34 21.50
CA CYS A 227 18.16 20.47 20.93
C CYS A 227 19.08 21.37 20.08
N GLN A 228 20.37 21.49 20.46
CA GLN A 228 21.38 22.18 19.66
C GLN A 228 21.62 21.52 18.29
N LYS A 229 21.40 20.20 18.14
CA LYS A 229 21.52 19.49 16.85
C LYS A 229 20.33 19.76 15.91
N LEU A 230 19.24 20.35 16.40
CA LEU A 230 18.04 20.62 15.60
C LEU A 230 18.12 21.97 14.88
N VAL A 231 17.88 21.94 13.58
CA VAL A 231 17.60 23.13 12.75
C VAL A 231 16.09 23.36 12.61
N GLY A 232 15.67 24.47 12.00
CA GLY A 232 14.26 24.84 11.87
C GLY A 232 13.37 23.72 11.32
N HIS A 233 13.75 23.13 10.18
CA HIS A 233 13.02 22.02 9.57
C HIS A 233 12.85 20.82 10.53
N ASN A 234 13.90 20.48 11.28
CA ASN A 234 13.85 19.37 12.24
C ASN A 234 12.85 19.66 13.37
N LEU A 235 12.76 20.91 13.83
CA LEU A 235 11.82 21.34 14.85
C LEU A 235 10.38 21.30 14.32
N ALA A 236 10.15 21.72 13.08
CA ALA A 236 8.85 21.65 12.43
C ALA A 236 8.36 20.19 12.31
N VAL A 237 9.22 19.28 11.84
CA VAL A 237 8.94 17.84 11.77
C VAL A 237 8.66 17.24 13.16
N LEU A 238 9.43 17.63 14.17
CA LEU A 238 9.25 17.15 15.54
C LEU A 238 7.89 17.55 16.13
N GLY A 239 7.42 18.77 15.85
CA GLY A 239 6.13 19.30 16.31
C GLY A 239 4.93 18.86 15.45
N GLN A 240 5.14 18.25 14.29
CA GLN A 240 4.10 18.02 13.30
C GLN A 240 2.87 17.26 13.84
N ASN A 241 3.09 16.20 14.63
CA ASN A 241 2.03 15.29 15.07
C ASN A 241 1.43 15.63 16.45
N TYR A 242 2.10 16.47 17.25
CA TYR A 242 1.76 16.67 18.66
C TYR A 242 1.65 18.14 19.01
N SER A 243 0.46 18.58 19.39
CA SER A 243 0.16 19.99 19.65
C SER A 243 0.97 20.58 20.81
N ASP A 244 1.27 19.78 21.84
CA ASP A 244 2.07 20.20 22.99
C ASP A 244 3.55 20.39 22.63
N ILE A 245 4.09 19.51 21.78
CA ILE A 245 5.44 19.66 21.23
C ILE A 245 5.52 20.87 20.31
N ALA A 246 4.54 21.04 19.42
CA ALA A 246 4.48 22.20 18.53
C ALA A 246 4.41 23.51 19.32
N LYS A 247 3.57 23.57 20.36
CA LYS A 247 3.49 24.71 21.28
C LYS A 247 4.83 24.98 21.96
N THR A 248 5.50 23.95 22.45
CA THR A 248 6.83 24.09 23.09
C THR A 248 7.86 24.68 22.15
N VAL A 249 7.91 24.22 20.90
CA VAL A 249 8.79 24.76 19.86
C VAL A 249 8.44 26.22 19.54
N PHE A 250 7.15 26.51 19.39
CA PHE A 250 6.66 27.82 18.96
C PHE A 250 6.78 28.90 20.04
N GLU A 251 6.49 28.58 21.29
CA GLU A 251 6.53 29.51 22.44
C GLU A 251 7.96 29.79 22.91
N SER A 252 8.91 28.91 22.61
CA SER A 252 10.32 29.13 22.92
C SER A 252 10.94 30.10 21.91
N GLU A 253 11.30 31.31 22.36
CA GLU A 253 11.89 32.34 21.51
C GLU A 253 13.12 31.82 20.73
N VAL A 254 14.01 31.09 21.40
CA VAL A 254 15.24 30.55 20.79
C VAL A 254 14.94 29.52 19.70
N LEU A 255 13.92 28.67 19.90
CA LEU A 255 13.55 27.64 18.92
C LEU A 255 12.75 28.23 17.76
N CYS A 256 11.80 29.12 18.06
CA CYS A 256 11.01 29.82 17.06
C CYS A 256 11.90 30.67 16.14
N GLN A 257 12.97 31.28 16.65
CA GLN A 257 13.95 32.00 15.84
C GLN A 257 14.68 31.12 14.82
N LYS A 258 14.76 29.79 15.04
CA LYS A 258 15.34 28.86 14.06
C LYS A 258 14.40 28.55 12.89
N LEU A 259 13.11 28.84 13.01
CA LEU A 259 12.09 28.54 12.01
C LEU A 259 12.07 29.62 10.92
N ASN A 260 12.23 29.20 9.66
CA ASN A 260 11.93 30.04 8.49
C ASN A 260 10.42 29.99 8.14
N GLY A 261 10.00 30.66 7.06
CA GLY A 261 8.60 30.68 6.63
C GLY A 261 8.02 29.29 6.37
N HIS A 262 8.76 28.45 5.65
CA HIS A 262 8.37 27.08 5.36
C HIS A 262 8.25 26.21 6.61
N ASP A 263 9.19 26.33 7.55
CA ASP A 263 9.16 25.62 8.82
C ASP A 263 7.95 26.03 9.67
N LEU A 264 7.61 27.33 9.68
CA LEU A 264 6.41 27.85 10.33
C LEU A 264 5.13 27.32 9.68
N ALA A 265 5.10 27.24 8.34
CA ALA A 265 3.98 26.70 7.59
C ALA A 265 3.72 25.23 7.92
N ILE A 266 4.76 24.38 7.90
CA ILE A 266 4.66 22.95 8.27
C ILE A 266 4.15 22.80 9.72
N LEU A 267 4.70 23.60 10.65
CA LEU A 267 4.30 23.54 12.04
C LEU A 267 2.85 24.00 12.23
N GLY A 268 2.42 25.07 11.56
CA GLY A 268 1.06 25.60 11.66
C GLY A 268 0.01 24.76 10.91
N GLN A 269 0.38 24.09 9.81
CA GLN A 269 -0.53 23.32 8.96
C GLN A 269 -1.33 22.26 9.72
N ASN A 270 -0.79 21.69 10.80
CA ASN A 270 -1.49 20.68 11.60
C ASN A 270 -2.08 21.24 12.90
N HIS A 271 -1.79 22.50 13.25
CA HIS A 271 -2.11 23.09 14.55
C HIS A 271 -2.76 24.47 14.38
N PHE A 272 -4.10 24.50 14.37
CA PHE A 272 -4.91 25.70 14.17
C PHE A 272 -4.48 26.90 15.02
N ASP A 273 -4.26 26.72 16.33
CA ASP A 273 -3.88 27.81 17.24
C ASP A 273 -2.53 28.45 16.83
N ILE A 274 -1.58 27.63 16.37
CA ILE A 274 -0.26 28.07 15.93
C ILE A 274 -0.39 28.80 14.59
N ALA A 275 -1.10 28.22 13.62
CA ALA A 275 -1.35 28.87 12.34
C ALA A 275 -2.01 30.24 12.48
N LYS A 276 -3.01 30.32 13.36
CA LYS A 276 -3.68 31.58 13.69
C LYS A 276 -2.69 32.60 14.27
N THR A 277 -1.87 32.19 15.23
CA THR A 277 -0.89 33.09 15.88
C THR A 277 0.18 33.56 14.90
N ILE A 278 0.60 32.72 13.95
CA ILE A 278 1.53 33.09 12.88
C ILE A 278 0.93 34.22 12.02
N LEU A 279 -0.34 34.10 11.61
CA LEU A 279 -1.01 35.12 10.79
C LEU A 279 -1.32 36.41 11.56
N GLU A 280 -1.59 36.33 12.87
CA GLU A 280 -1.83 37.51 13.72
C GLU A 280 -0.54 38.27 14.06
N SER A 281 0.63 37.65 13.89
CA SER A 281 1.94 38.24 14.17
C SER A 281 2.56 38.81 12.89
N GLU A 282 2.64 40.14 12.79
CA GLU A 282 3.26 40.82 11.64
C GLU A 282 4.67 40.31 11.32
N VAL A 283 5.51 40.11 12.35
CA VAL A 283 6.90 39.65 12.19
C VAL A 283 7.00 38.21 11.67
N LEU A 284 6.10 37.32 12.10
CA LEU A 284 6.10 35.93 11.64
C LEU A 284 5.45 35.82 10.27
N CYS A 285 4.36 36.53 10.05
CA CYS A 285 3.63 36.56 8.79
C CYS A 285 4.51 37.08 7.64
N GLN A 286 5.34 38.10 7.89
CA GLN A 286 6.32 38.61 6.91
C GLN A 286 7.40 37.60 6.48
N ARG A 287 7.54 36.48 7.19
CA ARG A 287 8.47 35.40 6.79
C ARG A 287 7.86 34.44 5.78
N LEU A 288 6.53 34.46 5.62
CA LEU A 288 5.81 33.57 4.73
C LEU A 288 5.81 34.12 3.31
N ASN A 289 5.95 33.23 2.33
CA ASN A 289 5.62 33.52 0.92
C ASN A 289 4.27 32.87 0.53
N GLY A 290 3.86 33.00 -0.73
CA GLY A 290 2.62 32.40 -1.25
C GLY A 290 2.51 30.89 -1.00
N HIS A 291 3.58 30.13 -1.25
CA HIS A 291 3.64 28.70 -1.02
C HIS A 291 3.52 28.32 0.47
N ASP A 292 4.16 29.09 1.34
CA ASP A 292 4.06 28.92 2.79
C ASP A 292 2.63 29.19 3.28
N LEU A 293 1.96 30.22 2.74
CA LEU A 293 0.55 30.52 3.03
C LEU A 293 -0.37 29.39 2.54
N GLY A 294 -0.11 28.84 1.35
CA GLY A 294 -0.83 27.69 0.82
C GLY A 294 -0.75 26.48 1.75
N THR A 295 0.47 26.14 2.15
CA THR A 295 0.75 25.04 3.09
C THR A 295 0.08 25.27 4.45
N LEU A 296 0.17 26.49 4.99
CA LEU A 296 -0.38 26.85 6.30
C LEU A 296 -1.91 26.72 6.36
N GLY A 297 -2.61 27.06 5.27
CA GLY A 297 -4.07 27.03 5.18
C GLY A 297 -4.68 25.69 4.77
N GLN A 298 -3.90 24.79 4.15
CA GLN A 298 -4.38 23.58 3.46
C GLN A 298 -5.29 22.65 4.28
N ASN A 299 -5.12 22.58 5.61
CA ASN A 299 -5.92 21.70 6.48
C ASN A 299 -6.96 22.43 7.34
N HIS A 300 -7.05 23.77 7.23
CA HIS A 300 -7.85 24.60 8.14
C HIS A 300 -8.65 25.64 7.36
N SER A 301 -9.94 25.36 7.09
CA SER A 301 -10.83 26.28 6.36
C SER A 301 -10.86 27.71 6.91
N ASN A 302 -10.84 27.85 8.23
CA ASN A 302 -10.78 29.18 8.87
C ASN A 302 -9.47 29.92 8.56
N ILE A 303 -8.33 29.22 8.55
CA ILE A 303 -7.01 29.82 8.24
C ILE A 303 -6.95 30.16 6.75
N ALA A 304 -7.32 29.24 5.88
CA ALA A 304 -7.40 29.49 4.44
C ALA A 304 -8.28 30.71 4.12
N MET A 305 -9.45 30.81 4.75
CA MET A 305 -10.36 31.95 4.57
C MET A 305 -9.80 33.26 5.14
N LEU A 306 -8.99 33.22 6.22
CA LEU A 306 -8.28 34.41 6.71
C LEU A 306 -7.25 34.90 5.70
N ILE A 307 -6.51 33.99 5.08
CA ILE A 307 -5.53 34.30 4.03
C ILE A 307 -6.24 34.93 2.82
N LEU A 308 -7.30 34.29 2.32
CA LEU A 308 -8.04 34.77 1.14
C LEU A 308 -8.77 36.11 1.35
N LYS A 309 -9.17 36.41 2.59
CA LYS A 309 -9.80 37.70 2.93
C LYS A 309 -8.81 38.85 3.10
N SER A 310 -7.53 38.56 3.31
CA SER A 310 -6.49 39.57 3.43
C SER A 310 -5.96 39.91 2.04
N GLU A 311 -6.18 41.15 1.57
CA GLU A 311 -5.70 41.59 0.26
C GLU A 311 -4.18 41.44 0.10
N GLU A 312 -3.42 41.73 1.15
CA GLU A 312 -1.96 41.59 1.16
C GLU A 312 -1.51 40.13 1.03
N LEU A 313 -2.10 39.22 1.82
CA LEU A 313 -1.70 37.81 1.80
C LEU A 313 -2.19 37.12 0.53
N CYS A 314 -3.44 37.38 0.15
CA CYS A 314 -4.04 36.85 -1.06
C CYS A 314 -3.33 37.36 -2.34
N GLY A 315 -2.77 38.57 -2.28
CA GLY A 315 -1.95 39.14 -3.35
C GLY A 315 -0.65 38.36 -3.60
N GLN A 316 -0.15 37.61 -2.61
CA GLN A 316 1.07 36.79 -2.75
C GLN A 316 0.81 35.43 -3.39
N LEU A 317 -0.44 34.97 -3.44
CA LEU A 317 -0.80 33.64 -3.93
C LEU A 317 -0.85 33.61 -5.45
N ASP A 318 -0.16 32.65 -6.05
CA ASP A 318 -0.34 32.27 -7.45
C ASP A 318 -1.40 31.15 -7.61
N GLY A 319 -1.54 30.62 -8.84
CA GLY A 319 -2.51 29.55 -9.12
C GLY A 319 -2.22 28.26 -8.36
N TYR A 320 -0.95 27.91 -8.16
CA TYR A 320 -0.54 26.70 -7.46
C TYR A 320 -0.78 26.83 -5.95
N ASP A 321 -0.50 28.00 -5.39
CA ASP A 321 -0.77 28.28 -3.98
C ASP A 321 -2.28 28.24 -3.68
N LEU A 322 -3.09 28.80 -4.58
CA LEU A 322 -4.56 28.73 -4.50
C LEU A 322 -5.08 27.29 -4.61
N ALA A 323 -4.54 26.50 -5.55
CA ALA A 323 -4.89 25.09 -5.67
C ALA A 323 -4.55 24.32 -4.39
N THR A 324 -3.37 24.57 -3.81
CA THR A 324 -2.92 23.97 -2.54
C THR A 324 -3.87 24.33 -1.38
N LEU A 325 -4.34 25.59 -1.28
CA LEU A 325 -5.31 25.99 -0.25
C LEU A 325 -6.65 25.25 -0.35
N GLY A 326 -7.12 25.00 -1.58
CA GLY A 326 -8.42 24.39 -1.83
C GLY A 326 -8.40 22.86 -1.91
N GLU A 327 -7.24 22.23 -2.09
CA GLU A 327 -7.08 20.80 -2.42
C GLU A 327 -7.82 19.84 -1.47
N ASN A 328 -7.80 20.13 -0.16
CA ASN A 328 -8.44 19.30 0.87
C ASN A 328 -9.73 19.91 1.44
N LEU A 329 -10.13 21.10 0.96
CA LEU A 329 -11.17 21.93 1.55
C LEU A 329 -12.17 22.40 0.49
N SER A 330 -13.20 21.60 0.25
CA SER A 330 -14.21 21.86 -0.79
C SER A 330 -14.85 23.25 -0.71
N ASP A 331 -15.15 23.76 0.48
CA ASP A 331 -15.70 25.12 0.65
C ASP A 331 -14.71 26.21 0.22
N ILE A 332 -13.41 25.99 0.44
CA ILE A 332 -12.34 26.90 0.02
C ILE A 332 -12.12 26.80 -1.49
N ALA A 333 -12.08 25.58 -2.04
CA ALA A 333 -12.00 25.36 -3.48
C ALA A 333 -13.15 26.06 -4.21
N MET A 334 -14.40 25.89 -3.73
CA MET A 334 -15.55 26.58 -4.31
C MET A 334 -15.41 28.10 -4.21
N HIS A 335 -14.99 28.61 -3.05
CA HIS A 335 -14.78 30.04 -2.88
C HIS A 335 -13.75 30.61 -3.87
N ILE A 336 -12.65 29.90 -4.14
CA ILE A 336 -11.64 30.31 -5.11
C ILE A 336 -12.23 30.35 -6.53
N LEU A 337 -12.98 29.32 -6.92
CA LEU A 337 -13.63 29.24 -8.24
C LEU A 337 -14.70 30.32 -8.45
N GLU A 338 -15.45 30.69 -7.41
CA GLU A 338 -16.51 31.70 -7.48
C GLU A 338 -15.98 33.14 -7.34
N THR A 339 -14.72 33.32 -6.90
CA THR A 339 -14.13 34.64 -6.69
C THR A 339 -13.46 35.14 -7.97
N LYS A 340 -14.00 36.24 -8.51
CA LYS A 340 -13.60 36.82 -9.80
C LYS A 340 -12.12 37.16 -9.95
N ASP A 341 -11.45 37.52 -8.86
CA ASP A 341 -10.04 37.92 -8.90
C ASP A 341 -9.08 36.74 -8.65
N LEU A 342 -9.60 35.60 -8.19
CA LEU A 342 -8.81 34.40 -7.87
C LEU A 342 -8.90 33.36 -8.98
N CYS A 343 -10.10 33.08 -9.47
CA CYS A 343 -10.33 32.10 -10.51
C CYS A 343 -9.46 32.31 -11.76
N PRO A 344 -9.24 33.54 -12.27
CA PRO A 344 -8.37 33.76 -13.43
C PRO A 344 -6.89 33.46 -13.22
N LYS A 345 -6.44 33.25 -11.97
CA LYS A 345 -5.06 32.82 -11.66
C LYS A 345 -4.86 31.31 -11.88
N LEU A 346 -5.95 30.55 -11.98
CA LEU A 346 -5.93 29.11 -12.18
C LEU A 346 -5.78 28.78 -13.66
N ASP A 347 -5.11 27.68 -13.95
CA ASP A 347 -5.07 27.04 -15.27
C ASP A 347 -5.68 25.64 -15.16
N GLY A 348 -5.65 24.87 -16.26
CA GLY A 348 -6.23 23.54 -16.30
C GLY A 348 -5.71 22.59 -15.22
N ASN A 349 -4.41 22.63 -14.93
CA ASN A 349 -3.79 21.80 -13.92
C ASN A 349 -4.25 22.18 -12.50
N HIS A 350 -4.28 23.49 -12.21
CA HIS A 350 -4.78 23.98 -10.93
C HIS A 350 -6.26 23.64 -10.70
N LEU A 351 -7.09 23.72 -11.75
CA LEU A 351 -8.49 23.31 -11.71
C LEU A 351 -8.62 21.80 -11.44
N ALA A 352 -7.79 20.97 -12.10
CA ALA A 352 -7.76 19.54 -11.86
C ALA A 352 -7.39 19.21 -10.39
N MET A 353 -6.36 19.88 -9.84
CA MET A 353 -5.98 19.73 -8.43
C MET A 353 -7.13 20.06 -7.47
N LEU A 354 -7.87 21.15 -7.70
CA LEU A 354 -9.02 21.52 -6.86
C LEU A 354 -10.17 20.51 -6.92
N GLY A 355 -10.38 19.88 -8.08
CA GLY A 355 -11.48 18.94 -8.31
C GLY A 355 -11.17 17.49 -7.92
N GLN A 356 -9.90 17.06 -7.95
CA GLN A 356 -9.49 15.65 -7.81
C GLN A 356 -10.00 14.99 -6.53
N ASN A 357 -10.04 15.71 -5.41
CA ASN A 357 -10.49 15.17 -4.11
C ASN A 357 -11.98 15.41 -3.83
N HIS A 358 -12.67 16.19 -4.66
CA HIS A 358 -14.01 16.69 -4.37
C HIS A 358 -14.93 16.60 -5.59
N SER A 359 -15.77 15.55 -5.64
CA SER A 359 -16.71 15.34 -6.76
C SER A 359 -17.62 16.54 -7.05
N ASN A 360 -18.06 17.28 -6.03
CA ASN A 360 -18.86 18.49 -6.21
C ASN A 360 -18.08 19.62 -6.91
N ILE A 361 -16.78 19.76 -6.62
CA ILE A 361 -15.90 20.74 -7.26
C ILE A 361 -15.59 20.31 -8.69
N ALA A 362 -15.21 19.04 -8.90
CA ALA A 362 -14.98 18.49 -10.23
C ALA A 362 -16.22 18.68 -11.13
N MET A 363 -17.42 18.34 -10.64
CA MET A 363 -18.65 18.57 -11.39
C MET A 363 -18.94 20.06 -11.62
N HIS A 364 -18.61 20.95 -10.68
CA HIS A 364 -18.75 22.39 -10.91
C HIS A 364 -17.86 22.87 -12.06
N ILE A 365 -16.60 22.44 -12.08
CA ILE A 365 -15.63 22.76 -13.15
C ILE A 365 -16.14 22.24 -14.50
N LEU A 366 -16.56 20.97 -14.57
CA LEU A 366 -17.03 20.34 -15.81
C LEU A 366 -18.34 20.95 -16.34
N ASN A 367 -19.22 21.43 -15.46
CA ASN A 367 -20.46 22.09 -15.85
C ASN A 367 -20.28 23.57 -16.21
N SER A 368 -19.11 24.17 -15.93
CA SER A 368 -18.79 25.54 -16.30
C SER A 368 -18.05 25.56 -17.62
N GLU A 369 -18.69 26.08 -18.68
CA GLU A 369 -18.09 26.13 -20.01
C GLU A 369 -16.76 26.91 -20.04
N GLU A 370 -16.63 27.96 -19.23
CA GLU A 370 -15.41 28.76 -19.14
C GLU A 370 -14.25 27.99 -18.50
N LEU A 371 -14.50 27.30 -17.38
CA LEU A 371 -13.48 26.53 -16.67
C LEU A 371 -13.11 25.27 -17.45
N CYS A 372 -14.12 24.58 -17.97
CA CYS A 372 -13.94 23.34 -18.71
C CYS A 372 -13.10 23.52 -19.99
N ARG A 373 -13.19 24.68 -20.65
CA ARG A 373 -12.33 25.01 -21.81
C ARG A 373 -10.84 25.15 -21.47
N GLN A 374 -10.47 25.31 -20.20
CA GLN A 374 -9.08 25.39 -19.78
C GLN A 374 -8.45 24.03 -19.54
N LEU A 375 -9.26 22.98 -19.44
CA LEU A 375 -8.80 21.62 -19.20
C LEU A 375 -8.34 20.98 -20.52
N ASP A 376 -7.21 20.29 -20.49
CA ASP A 376 -6.84 19.35 -21.54
C ASP A 376 -7.21 17.89 -21.17
N GLY A 377 -6.84 16.94 -22.03
CA GLY A 377 -7.11 15.52 -21.78
C GLY A 377 -6.49 14.97 -20.50
N TYR A 378 -5.31 15.47 -20.11
CA TYR A 378 -4.63 15.06 -18.87
C TYR A 378 -5.34 15.65 -17.64
N ASP A 379 -5.75 16.91 -17.69
CA ASP A 379 -6.52 17.54 -16.62
C ASP A 379 -7.87 16.85 -16.39
N LEU A 380 -8.58 16.52 -17.48
CA LEU A 380 -9.83 15.75 -17.45
C LEU A 380 -9.62 14.36 -16.83
N ALA A 381 -8.50 13.70 -17.17
CA ALA A 381 -8.16 12.39 -16.62
C ALA A 381 -7.87 12.45 -15.12
N ASN A 382 -7.31 13.54 -14.60
CA ASN A 382 -7.03 13.73 -13.17
C ASN A 382 -8.26 14.06 -12.32
N LEU A 383 -9.34 14.59 -12.91
CA LEU A 383 -10.59 14.88 -12.18
C LEU A 383 -11.39 13.61 -11.83
N GLY A 384 -11.32 12.59 -12.68
CA GLY A 384 -12.12 11.37 -12.59
C GLY A 384 -11.66 10.24 -11.65
N PRO A 385 -10.38 10.01 -11.31
CA PRO A 385 -9.93 8.72 -10.76
C PRO A 385 -10.58 8.37 -9.42
N ASN A 386 -10.79 9.38 -8.57
CA ASN A 386 -11.40 9.19 -7.25
C ASN A 386 -12.94 9.16 -7.26
N HIS A 387 -13.58 9.54 -8.38
CA HIS A 387 -15.03 9.78 -8.43
C HIS A 387 -15.62 9.18 -9.71
N SER A 388 -16.13 7.95 -9.64
CA SER A 388 -16.69 7.24 -10.80
C SER A 388 -17.78 8.01 -11.55
N ALA A 389 -18.59 8.81 -10.84
CA ALA A 389 -19.60 9.68 -11.46
C ALA A 389 -18.98 10.80 -12.31
N VAL A 390 -17.86 11.37 -11.87
CA VAL A 390 -17.11 12.40 -12.61
C VAL A 390 -16.44 11.78 -13.82
N ALA A 391 -15.75 10.65 -13.66
CA ALA A 391 -15.14 9.92 -14.76
C ALA A 391 -16.17 9.55 -15.84
N MET A 392 -17.33 9.00 -15.42
CA MET A 392 -18.41 8.69 -16.36
C MET A 392 -18.97 9.95 -17.04
N HIS A 393 -19.06 11.08 -16.34
CA HIS A 393 -19.50 12.33 -16.96
C HIS A 393 -18.56 12.79 -18.08
N VAL A 394 -17.24 12.69 -17.87
CA VAL A 394 -16.24 12.98 -18.91
C VAL A 394 -16.40 12.03 -20.10
N LEU A 395 -16.51 10.72 -19.86
CA LEU A 395 -16.63 9.71 -20.92
C LEU A 395 -17.95 9.77 -21.71
N MET A 396 -19.05 10.19 -21.06
CA MET A 396 -20.35 10.33 -21.71
C MET A 396 -20.53 11.64 -22.45
N SER A 397 -19.60 12.59 -22.32
CA SER A 397 -19.60 13.83 -23.08
C SER A 397 -18.74 13.68 -24.34
N ASP A 398 -19.38 13.65 -25.51
CA ASP A 398 -18.68 13.55 -26.80
C ASP A 398 -17.54 14.59 -26.93
N THR A 399 -17.77 15.81 -26.44
CA THR A 399 -16.78 16.90 -26.51
C THR A 399 -15.58 16.74 -25.58
N LEU A 400 -15.80 16.21 -24.37
CA LEU A 400 -14.71 16.02 -23.40
C LEU A 400 -13.93 14.76 -23.71
N CYS A 401 -14.67 13.71 -24.09
CA CYS A 401 -14.10 12.42 -24.43
C CYS A 401 -13.18 12.48 -25.66
N GLN A 402 -13.45 13.39 -26.61
CA GLN A 402 -12.57 13.65 -27.76
C GLN A 402 -11.19 14.22 -27.39
N GLN A 403 -11.02 14.77 -26.19
CA GLN A 403 -9.74 15.32 -25.72
C GLN A 403 -8.85 14.26 -25.08
N LEU A 404 -9.41 13.09 -24.75
CA LEU A 404 -8.70 12.01 -24.09
C LEU A 404 -7.89 11.21 -25.11
N ASN A 405 -6.74 10.70 -24.68
CA ASN A 405 -5.96 9.68 -25.38
C ASN A 405 -5.96 8.36 -24.59
N GLY A 406 -5.22 7.36 -25.06
CA GLY A 406 -5.11 6.05 -24.40
C GLY A 406 -4.64 6.11 -22.94
N GLU A 407 -3.64 6.93 -22.62
CA GLU A 407 -3.12 7.10 -21.25
C GLU A 407 -4.17 7.77 -20.35
N ASN A 408 -4.92 8.74 -20.87
CA ASN A 408 -6.00 9.40 -20.13
C ASN A 408 -7.15 8.43 -19.82
N LEU A 409 -7.50 7.57 -20.78
CA LEU A 409 -8.52 6.55 -20.62
C LEU A 409 -8.09 5.49 -19.60
N GLU A 410 -6.84 5.05 -19.64
CA GLU A 410 -6.26 4.14 -18.64
C GLU A 410 -6.40 4.74 -17.23
N MET A 411 -5.95 5.98 -17.03
CA MET A 411 -6.02 6.69 -15.75
C MET A 411 -7.46 6.81 -15.22
N LEU A 412 -8.44 7.12 -16.07
CA LEU A 412 -9.85 7.17 -15.67
C LEU A 412 -10.39 5.80 -15.26
N GLY A 413 -9.92 4.72 -15.89
CA GLY A 413 -10.32 3.35 -15.59
C GLY A 413 -9.60 2.72 -14.40
N GLU A 414 -8.48 3.29 -13.94
CA GLU A 414 -7.57 2.69 -12.97
C GLU A 414 -8.26 2.28 -11.66
N PHE A 415 -9.12 3.12 -11.09
CA PHE A 415 -9.71 2.86 -9.77
C PHE A 415 -11.17 2.41 -9.80
N CYS A 416 -11.82 2.37 -10.97
CA CYS A 416 -13.23 2.01 -11.07
C CYS A 416 -13.53 1.02 -12.20
N VAL A 417 -13.90 -0.20 -11.80
CA VAL A 417 -14.26 -1.28 -12.73
C VAL A 417 -15.37 -0.90 -13.71
N ASP A 418 -16.39 -0.14 -13.30
CA ASP A 418 -17.51 0.22 -14.18
C ASP A 418 -17.07 1.24 -15.23
N VAL A 419 -16.13 2.13 -14.91
CA VAL A 419 -15.51 3.09 -15.84
C VAL A 419 -14.64 2.34 -16.84
N ALA A 420 -13.72 1.49 -16.37
CA ALA A 420 -12.87 0.67 -17.23
C ALA A 420 -13.70 -0.22 -18.18
N MET A 421 -14.76 -0.85 -17.67
CA MET A 421 -15.67 -1.65 -18.49
C MET A 421 -16.44 -0.81 -19.51
N HIS A 422 -16.76 0.45 -19.21
CA HIS A 422 -17.40 1.35 -20.16
C HIS A 422 -16.45 1.72 -21.31
N ILE A 423 -15.17 2.00 -20.98
CA ILE A 423 -14.12 2.27 -21.97
C ILE A 423 -13.97 1.07 -22.91
N LEU A 424 -13.83 -0.15 -22.37
CA LEU A 424 -13.66 -1.36 -23.19
C LEU A 424 -14.88 -1.71 -24.05
N LYS A 425 -16.10 -1.42 -23.57
CA LYS A 425 -17.34 -1.70 -24.32
C LYS A 425 -17.66 -0.65 -25.38
N THR A 426 -17.02 0.51 -25.31
CA THR A 426 -17.23 1.61 -26.25
C THR A 426 -16.14 1.55 -27.30
N GLU A 427 -16.49 1.08 -28.51
CA GLU A 427 -15.54 0.79 -29.60
C GLU A 427 -14.55 1.94 -29.84
N ALA A 428 -15.04 3.17 -30.01
CA ALA A 428 -14.21 4.35 -30.26
C ALA A 428 -13.22 4.71 -29.13
N LEU A 429 -13.50 4.30 -27.88
CA LEU A 429 -12.59 4.53 -26.75
C LEU A 429 -11.60 3.39 -26.63
N CYS A 430 -12.09 2.15 -26.78
CA CYS A 430 -11.27 0.97 -26.74
C CYS A 430 -10.22 0.95 -27.87
N GLU A 431 -10.52 1.51 -29.03
CA GLU A 431 -9.57 1.64 -30.15
C GLU A 431 -8.37 2.55 -29.83
N GLN A 432 -8.50 3.47 -28.87
CA GLN A 432 -7.42 4.38 -28.47
C GLN A 432 -6.43 3.74 -27.49
N LEU A 433 -6.77 2.59 -26.90
CA LEU A 433 -5.90 1.87 -25.99
C LEU A 433 -4.89 1.03 -26.78
N ASP A 434 -3.62 1.01 -26.38
CA ASP A 434 -2.63 0.07 -26.86
C ASP A 434 -2.60 -1.20 -25.98
N SER A 435 -1.67 -2.12 -26.30
CA SER A 435 -1.53 -3.37 -25.55
C SER A 435 -1.13 -3.15 -24.09
N ASN A 436 -0.33 -2.12 -23.80
CA ASN A 436 0.16 -1.84 -22.45
C ASN A 436 -0.98 -1.27 -21.59
N GLN A 437 -1.74 -0.32 -22.12
CA GLN A 437 -2.89 0.27 -21.44
C GLN A 437 -4.00 -0.76 -21.17
N LEU A 438 -4.22 -1.69 -22.11
CA LEU A 438 -5.11 -2.82 -21.89
C LEU A 438 -4.61 -3.76 -20.79
N GLU A 439 -3.29 -3.97 -20.70
CA GLU A 439 -2.67 -4.77 -19.66
C GLU A 439 -2.80 -4.10 -18.29
N GLU A 440 -2.49 -2.81 -18.17
CA GLU A 440 -2.64 -2.05 -16.93
C GLU A 440 -4.09 -2.06 -16.44
N LEU A 441 -5.07 -1.78 -17.31
CA LEU A 441 -6.49 -1.88 -16.95
C LEU A 441 -6.91 -3.29 -16.53
N ALA A 442 -6.35 -4.32 -17.18
CA ALA A 442 -6.58 -5.70 -16.76
C ALA A 442 -5.98 -5.93 -15.36
N GLN A 443 -4.78 -5.40 -15.10
CA GLN A 443 -4.07 -5.57 -13.84
C GLN A 443 -4.83 -5.00 -12.64
N GLN A 444 -5.50 -3.87 -12.83
CA GLN A 444 -6.27 -3.21 -11.78
C GLN A 444 -7.60 -3.91 -11.46
N HIS A 445 -8.26 -4.50 -12.46
CA HIS A 445 -9.63 -5.02 -12.31
C HIS A 445 -9.81 -6.41 -12.93
N TYR A 446 -10.07 -7.42 -12.10
CA TYR A 446 -10.29 -8.79 -12.58
C TYR A 446 -11.44 -8.93 -13.61
N ARG A 447 -12.53 -8.15 -13.47
CA ARG A 447 -13.68 -8.21 -14.40
C ARG A 447 -13.29 -7.66 -15.78
N VAL A 448 -12.39 -6.69 -15.80
CA VAL A 448 -11.81 -6.11 -17.01
C VAL A 448 -10.89 -7.13 -17.68
N ALA A 449 -9.98 -7.74 -16.93
CA ALA A 449 -9.14 -8.85 -17.43
C ALA A 449 -9.99 -10.00 -18.03
N MET A 450 -11.05 -10.40 -17.33
CA MET A 450 -12.01 -11.40 -17.80
C MET A 450 -12.69 -10.98 -19.11
N HIS A 451 -13.08 -9.72 -19.22
CA HIS A 451 -13.72 -9.20 -20.42
C HIS A 451 -12.77 -9.19 -21.61
N ILE A 452 -11.53 -8.76 -21.42
CA ILE A 452 -10.48 -8.73 -22.46
C ILE A 452 -10.23 -10.15 -22.99
N LEU A 453 -9.98 -11.12 -22.10
CA LEU A 453 -9.68 -12.51 -22.49
C LEU A 453 -10.85 -13.23 -23.17
N ASN A 454 -12.09 -12.86 -22.81
CA ASN A 454 -13.28 -13.44 -23.43
C ASN A 454 -13.70 -12.70 -24.72
N THR A 455 -13.01 -11.61 -25.08
CA THR A 455 -13.27 -10.82 -26.28
C THR A 455 -12.12 -11.04 -27.26
N PRO A 456 -12.28 -11.87 -28.31
CA PRO A 456 -11.17 -12.31 -29.15
C PRO A 456 -10.29 -11.18 -29.69
N VAL A 457 -10.90 -10.10 -30.16
CA VAL A 457 -10.18 -8.93 -30.71
C VAL A 457 -9.31 -8.24 -29.66
N LEU A 458 -9.79 -8.13 -28.41
CA LEU A 458 -9.02 -7.50 -27.33
C LEU A 458 -7.90 -8.42 -26.84
N CYS A 459 -8.18 -9.72 -26.74
CA CYS A 459 -7.18 -10.72 -26.39
C CYS A 459 -6.04 -10.78 -27.42
N GLU A 460 -6.36 -10.65 -28.72
CA GLU A 460 -5.36 -10.58 -29.79
C GLU A 460 -4.51 -9.31 -29.70
N ARG A 461 -5.12 -8.16 -29.37
CA ARG A 461 -4.42 -6.88 -29.19
C ARG A 461 -3.48 -6.87 -27.99
N LEU A 462 -3.85 -7.56 -26.92
CA LEU A 462 -3.03 -7.68 -25.71
C LEU A 462 -1.71 -8.44 -25.97
N GLY A 463 -1.68 -9.33 -26.97
CA GLY A 463 -0.51 -10.16 -27.28
C GLY A 463 -0.38 -11.38 -26.34
N ASN A 464 0.39 -12.39 -26.76
CA ASN A 464 0.40 -13.70 -26.09
C ASN A 464 0.96 -13.65 -24.65
N ASP A 465 2.01 -12.86 -24.39
CA ASP A 465 2.66 -12.82 -23.08
C ASP A 465 1.80 -12.06 -22.05
N SER A 466 1.22 -10.93 -22.42
CA SER A 466 0.29 -10.17 -21.59
C SER A 466 -1.07 -10.86 -21.43
N ALA A 467 -1.52 -11.63 -22.44
CA ALA A 467 -2.70 -12.50 -22.32
C ALA A 467 -2.48 -13.63 -21.31
N ILE A 468 -1.26 -14.17 -21.22
CA ILE A 468 -0.90 -15.13 -20.17
C ILE A 468 -0.97 -14.45 -18.79
N HIS A 469 -0.45 -13.22 -18.65
CA HIS A 469 -0.53 -12.47 -17.39
C HIS A 469 -1.99 -12.18 -16.96
N ALA A 470 -2.82 -11.68 -17.87
CA ALA A 470 -4.25 -11.46 -17.63
C ALA A 470 -4.98 -12.79 -17.32
N ALA A 471 -4.60 -13.90 -17.98
CA ALA A 471 -5.18 -15.22 -17.72
C ALA A 471 -4.81 -15.75 -16.34
N VAL A 472 -3.60 -15.47 -15.85
CA VAL A 472 -3.20 -15.72 -14.47
C VAL A 472 -4.09 -14.94 -13.52
N GLN A 473 -4.30 -13.63 -13.73
CA GLN A 473 -5.23 -12.85 -12.88
C GLN A 473 -6.68 -13.39 -12.89
N LYS A 474 -7.15 -13.86 -14.04
CA LYS A 474 -8.45 -14.54 -14.18
C LYS A 474 -8.54 -15.79 -13.31
N LEU A 475 -7.50 -16.64 -13.29
CA LEU A 475 -7.46 -17.82 -12.43
C LEU A 475 -7.44 -17.44 -10.94
N ASN A 476 -6.77 -16.34 -10.59
CA ASN A 476 -6.59 -15.86 -9.23
C ASN A 476 -7.90 -15.31 -8.65
N CYS A 477 -8.69 -14.65 -9.49
CA CYS A 477 -9.98 -14.12 -9.08
C CYS A 477 -11.09 -15.19 -9.05
N ILE A 478 -11.14 -16.12 -10.02
CA ILE A 478 -12.05 -17.28 -9.91
C ILE A 478 -11.75 -18.06 -8.62
N ALA A 479 -10.46 -18.14 -8.25
CA ALA A 479 -10.02 -18.71 -7.00
C ALA A 479 -10.48 -17.93 -5.74
N SER A 480 -10.72 -16.61 -5.81
CA SER A 480 -11.17 -15.76 -4.70
C SER A 480 -12.69 -15.62 -4.62
N GLU A 481 -13.41 -15.52 -5.75
CA GLU A 481 -14.88 -15.57 -5.80
C GLU A 481 -15.39 -16.95 -5.35
N ALA A 482 -14.72 -18.04 -5.73
CA ALA A 482 -15.04 -19.38 -5.23
C ALA A 482 -14.86 -19.48 -3.70
N LYS A 483 -13.86 -18.78 -3.12
CA LYS A 483 -13.67 -18.67 -1.66
C LYS A 483 -14.82 -17.88 -1.01
N TRP A 484 -15.24 -16.76 -1.61
CA TRP A 484 -16.37 -15.94 -1.11
C TRP A 484 -17.70 -16.70 -1.13
N TYR A 485 -18.00 -17.40 -2.24
CA TYR A 485 -19.20 -18.23 -2.35
C TYR A 485 -19.19 -19.40 -1.35
N GLN A 486 -18.04 -20.05 -1.11
CA GLN A 486 -17.93 -21.08 -0.07
C GLN A 486 -18.16 -20.52 1.34
N SER A 487 -17.63 -19.33 1.65
CA SER A 487 -17.85 -18.69 2.95
C SER A 487 -19.30 -18.25 3.15
N ASN A 488 -19.99 -17.75 2.13
CA ASN A 488 -21.40 -17.35 2.23
C ASN A 488 -22.39 -18.52 2.19
N LEU A 489 -22.07 -19.60 1.48
CA LEU A 489 -22.82 -20.85 1.62
C LEU A 489 -22.70 -21.37 3.06
N GLN A 490 -21.50 -21.39 3.65
CA GLN A 490 -21.33 -21.79 5.06
C GLN A 490 -22.10 -20.89 6.05
N PHE A 491 -22.16 -19.59 5.80
CA PHE A 491 -22.89 -18.64 6.65
C PHE A 491 -24.42 -18.83 6.59
N ASN A 492 -24.96 -19.08 5.39
CA ASN A 492 -26.39 -19.37 5.22
C ASN A 492 -26.77 -20.74 5.80
N THR A 493 -25.92 -21.76 5.64
CA THR A 493 -26.15 -23.07 6.27
C THR A 493 -26.06 -22.99 7.80
N LEU A 494 -25.19 -22.13 8.36
CA LEU A 494 -25.09 -21.90 9.81
C LEU A 494 -26.32 -21.13 10.37
N ASN A 495 -26.87 -20.18 9.61
CA ASN A 495 -28.12 -19.50 9.98
C ASN A 495 -29.35 -20.41 9.89
N ASP A 496 -29.40 -21.33 8.91
CA ASP A 496 -30.43 -22.37 8.82
C ASP A 496 -30.31 -23.42 9.93
N ILE A 497 -29.08 -23.71 10.40
CA ILE A 497 -28.86 -24.58 11.56
C ILE A 497 -29.22 -23.84 12.86
N ALA A 498 -28.87 -22.56 13.00
CA ALA A 498 -29.17 -21.75 14.18
C ALA A 498 -30.68 -21.50 14.36
N SER A 499 -31.42 -21.24 13.29
CA SER A 499 -32.89 -21.08 13.33
C SER A 499 -33.62 -22.38 13.71
N ASN A 500 -33.06 -23.55 13.38
CA ASN A 500 -33.58 -24.85 13.79
C ASN A 500 -33.23 -25.27 15.24
N ILE A 501 -32.26 -24.61 15.87
CA ILE A 501 -31.87 -24.87 17.27
C ILE A 501 -32.70 -24.03 18.26
N VAL A 502 -33.19 -22.85 17.85
CA VAL A 502 -33.98 -21.95 18.71
C VAL A 502 -35.44 -22.40 18.89
N THR A 503 -35.96 -23.30 18.05
CA THR A 503 -37.36 -23.73 18.06
C THR A 503 -37.65 -25.02 18.83
N ARG A 504 -36.66 -25.62 19.51
CA ARG A 504 -36.90 -26.82 20.36
C ARG A 504 -37.12 -26.42 21.82
N PRO A 505 -38.32 -26.64 22.41
CA PRO A 505 -38.53 -26.42 23.84
C PRO A 505 -37.75 -27.49 24.63
N ARG A 506 -36.96 -27.05 25.61
CA ARG A 506 -36.21 -27.96 26.49
C ARG A 506 -37.17 -28.64 27.48
N PRO A 507 -37.03 -29.96 27.74
CA PRO A 507 -37.76 -30.67 28.78
C PRO A 507 -37.31 -30.28 30.20
#